data_AF-A0A838G6F1-F1
#
_entry.id   AF-A0A838G6F1-F1
#
_cell.length_a   1.000
_cell.length_b   1.000
_cell.length_c   1.000
_cell.angle_alpha   90.00
_cell.angle_beta   90.00
_cell.angle_gamma   90.00
#
_symmetry.space_group_name_H-M   'P 1'
#
loop_
_entity.id
_entity.type
_entity.pdbx_description
1 polymer ?
#
loop_
_entity_poly.entity_id
_entity_poly.type
_entity_poly.pdbx_seq_one_letter_code
_entity_poly.pdbx_strand_id
1 'polypeptide(L)' 'FHGISFNAVVETNTPAVALWRALGFEIVGTVPEAFRHPRHGLVGLHVMWLAL' A
#
# COMPACT_ATOMS: atom_id res chain seq x y z
N PHE A 1 -13.84 8.65 14.06
CA PHE A 1 -12.62 8.09 13.47
C PHE A 1 -12.19 8.98 12.33
N HIS A 2 -11.15 9.80 12.51
CA HIS A 2 -10.59 10.65 11.46
C HIS A 2 -9.22 10.09 11.07
N GLY A 3 -8.87 10.16 9.78
CA GLY A 3 -7.62 9.61 9.28
C GLY A 3 -7.51 9.68 7.76
N ILE A 4 -6.36 9.26 7.23
CA ILE A 4 -6.04 9.26 5.80
C ILE A 4 -5.93 7.82 5.32
N SER A 5 -6.59 7.49 4.20
CA SER A 5 -6.48 6.20 3.53
C SER A 5 -5.73 6.33 2.20
N PHE A 6 -4.77 5.44 1.97
CA PHE A 6 -4.25 5.15 0.63
C PHE A 6 -4.80 3.81 0.16
N ASN A 7 -5.66 3.83 -0.86
CA ASN A 7 -6.40 2.65 -1.30
C ASN A 7 -5.61 1.75 -2.27
N ALA A 8 -4.48 2.21 -2.78
CA ALA A 8 -3.74 1.49 -3.81
C ALA A 8 -2.22 1.79 -3.76
N VAL A 9 -1.51 1.11 -2.86
CA VAL A 9 -0.04 1.11 -2.84
C VAL A 9 0.46 -0.24 -3.34
N VAL A 10 1.12 -0.26 -4.51
CA VAL A 10 1.62 -1.50 -5.13
C VAL A 10 2.66 -2.17 -4.23
N GLU A 11 2.48 -3.45 -3.91
CA GLU A 11 3.33 -4.15 -2.91
C GLU A 11 4.82 -4.20 -3.30
N THR A 12 5.09 -4.21 -4.61
CA THR A 12 6.46 -4.22 -5.15
C THR A 12 7.10 -2.84 -5.22
N ASN A 13 6.35 -1.76 -4.93
CA ASN A 13 6.90 -0.42 -4.79
C ASN A 13 7.47 -0.23 -3.38
N THR A 14 8.51 -1.00 -3.07
CA THR A 14 9.14 -1.02 -1.74
C THR A 14 9.62 0.36 -1.26
N PRO A 15 10.10 1.29 -2.11
CA PRO A 15 10.41 2.65 -1.65
C PRO A 15 9.18 3.42 -1.15
N ALA A 16 8.05 3.34 -1.84
CA ALA A 16 6.83 4.01 -1.42
C ALA A 16 6.26 3.38 -0.14
N VAL A 17 6.26 2.05 -0.05
CA VAL A 17 5.80 1.34 1.16
C VAL A 17 6.65 1.73 2.38
N ALA A 18 7.98 1.81 2.22
CA ALA A 18 8.88 2.23 3.29
C ALA A 18 8.64 3.69 3.70
N LEU A 19 8.45 4.60 2.74
CA LEU A 19 8.15 6.01 3.00
C LEU A 19 6.85 6.16 3.80
N TRP A 20 5.77 5.48 3.39
CA TRP A 20 4.48 5.62 4.07
C TRP A 20 4.51 5.05 5.48
N ARG A 21 5.19 3.92 5.69
CA ARG A 21 5.42 3.40 7.05
C ARG A 21 6.20 4.37 7.92
N ALA A 22 7.24 5.01 7.38
CA ALA A 22 8.01 6.01 8.12
C ALA A 22 7.19 7.26 8.50
N LEU A 23 6.13 7.57 7.72
CA LEU A 23 5.19 8.65 7.99
C LEU A 23 4.02 8.22 8.90
N GLY A 24 4.02 6.99 9.43
CA GLY A 24 3.03 6.48 10.37
C GLY A 24 1.81 5.80 9.74
N PHE A 25 1.83 5.52 8.43
CA PHE A 25 0.79 4.72 7.80
C PHE A 25 1.01 3.23 8.08
N GLU A 26 -0.06 2.55 8.45
CA GLU A 26 -0.09 1.10 8.65
C GLU A 26 -0.77 0.40 7.47
N ILE A 27 -0.29 -0.80 7.12
CA ILE A 27 -0.97 -1.64 6.14
C ILE A 27 -2.16 -2.31 6.83
N VAL A 28 -3.37 -1.97 6.39
CA VAL A 28 -4.62 -2.54 6.93
C VAL A 28 -4.99 -3.84 6.23
N GLY A 29 -4.59 -3.97 4.96
CA GLY A 29 -4.82 -5.16 4.17
C GLY A 29 -4.10 -5.11 2.84
N THR A 30 -4.04 -6.27 2.17
CA THR A 30 -3.50 -6.40 0.82
C THR A 30 -4.50 -7.18 -0.02
N VAL A 31 -4.90 -6.61 -1.15
CA VAL A 31 -5.67 -7.34 -2.15
C VAL A 31 -4.67 -8.07 -3.05
N PRO A 32 -4.60 -9.41 -3.02
CA PRO A 32 -3.64 -10.15 -3.84
C PRO A 32 -3.96 -10.00 -5.33
N GLU A 33 -2.93 -10.02 -6.18
CA GLU A 33 -3.04 -10.00 -7.65
C GLU A 33 -3.83 -8.82 -8.25
N ALA A 34 -4.02 -7.74 -7.47
CA ALA A 34 -4.87 -6.60 -7.83
C ALA A 34 -4.24 -5.61 -8.81
N PHE A 35 -2.94 -5.73 -9.09
CA PHE A 35 -2.22 -4.86 -10.02
C PHE A 35 -1.33 -5.65 -10.98
N ARG A 36 -1.39 -5.34 -12.29
CA ARG A 36 -0.53 -5.96 -13.30
C ARG A 36 0.75 -5.13 -13.48
N HIS A 37 1.79 -5.48 -12.74
CA HIS A 37 3.10 -4.82 -12.83
C HIS A 37 3.88 -5.26 -14.08
N PRO A 38 4.47 -4.34 -14.87
CA PRO A 38 5.14 -4.66 -16.13
C PRO A 38 6.29 -5.67 -16.03
N ARG A 39 6.97 -5.72 -14.88
CA ARG A 39 8.12 -6.62 -14.63
C ARG A 39 7.84 -7.76 -13.64
N HIS A 40 6.76 -7.67 -12.86
CA HIS A 40 6.53 -8.58 -11.72
C HIS A 40 5.23 -9.39 -11.86
N GLY A 41 4.50 -9.23 -12.96
CA GLY A 41 3.24 -9.95 -13.17
C GLY A 41 2.12 -9.38 -12.31
N LEU A 42 1.21 -10.25 -11.86
CA LEU A 42 0.15 -9.86 -10.94
C LEU A 42 0.72 -9.73 -9.53
N VAL A 43 0.56 -8.56 -8.94
CA VAL A 43 1.06 -8.21 -7.61
C VAL A 43 -0.07 -7.60 -6.77
N GLY A 44 0.09 -7.66 -5.46
CA GLY A 44 -0.84 -7.11 -4.50
C GLY A 44 -0.90 -5.57 -4.48
N LEU A 45 -2.04 -5.06 -4.02
CA LEU A 45 -2.23 -3.66 -3.64
C LEU A 45 -2.51 -3.57 -2.14
N HIS A 46 -1.67 -2.83 -1.43
CA HIS A 46 -1.91 -2.49 -0.04
C HIS A 46 -2.95 -1.37 0.07
N VAL A 47 -3.85 -1.54 1.03
CA VAL A 47 -4.61 -0.45 1.63
C VAL A 47 -3.87 0.00 2.88
N MET A 48 -3.52 1.27 2.96
CA MET A 48 -2.79 1.84 4.09
C MET A 48 -3.61 2.91 4.80
N TRP A 49 -3.47 3.02 6.11
CA TRP A 49 -4.22 3.95 6.95
C TRP A 49 -3.32 4.70 7.93
N LEU A 50 -3.55 6.00 8.08
CA LEU A 50 -2.99 6.85 9.12
C LEU A 50 -4.12 7.40 9.97
N ALA A 51 -4.12 7.14 11.28
CA ALA A 51 -5.04 7.76 12.22
C ALA A 51 -4.62 9.21 12.53
N LEU A 52 -5.60 10.12 12.65
CA LEU A 52 -5.42 11.53 13.01
C LEU A 52 -6.16 11.90 14.30
#